data_AF-A0A520R4F2-F1
#
_entry.id   AF-A0A520R4F2-F1
#
_cell.length_a   1.000
_cell.length_b   1.000
_cell.length_c   1.000
_cell.angle_alpha   90.00
_cell.angle_beta   90.00
_cell.angle_gamma   90.00
#
_symmetry.space_group_name_H-M   'P 1'
#
loop_
_entity.id
_entity.type
_entity.pdbx_description
1 polymer ?
#
loop_
_entity_poly.entity_id
_entity_poly.type
_entity_poly.pdbx_seq_one_letter_code
_entity_poly.pdbx_strand_id
1 'polypeptide(L)'
;MRLVSLSLSVASLCAVAATHTQIARAQDMPAAAVLETQVAGGVDAGTGGAVDRLIRAELDGLGTVRTSSGVALDLGEVQLALGCVGETPECLGPVAAELSVALLVIPHL
;
A
#
# COMPACT_ATOMS: atom_id res chain seq x y z
N MET A 1 -51.01 -9.13 65.40
CA MET A 1 -50.80 -9.01 63.93
C MET A 1 -49.87 -7.82 63.73
N ARG A 2 -48.63 -7.85 63.23
CA ARG A 2 -47.80 -8.71 62.34
C ARG A 2 -46.33 -8.60 62.86
N LEU A 3 -45.57 -9.67 63.14
CA LEU A 3 -44.65 -10.45 62.26
C LEU A 3 -43.75 -9.57 61.36
N VAL A 4 -42.43 -9.44 61.64
CA VAL A 4 -41.27 -10.29 61.18
C VAL A 4 -40.95 -9.96 59.69
N SER A 5 -39.74 -9.65 59.18
CA SER A 5 -38.34 -10.04 59.49
C SER A 5 -37.37 -9.28 58.56
N LEU A 6 -36.11 -9.15 58.99
CA LEU A 6 -34.90 -8.90 58.17
C LEU A 6 -34.67 -9.98 57.09
N SER A 7 -34.15 -9.60 55.92
CA SER A 7 -33.33 -10.41 54.98
C SER A 7 -32.85 -9.47 53.85
N LEU A 8 -31.61 -8.97 53.82
CA LEU A 8 -30.36 -9.57 53.32
C LEU A 8 -30.43 -10.14 51.88
N SER A 9 -29.50 -9.66 51.02
CA SER A 9 -29.15 -10.15 49.67
C SER A 9 -30.10 -9.68 48.55
N VAL A 10 -29.67 -9.04 47.45
CA VAL A 10 -28.67 -9.50 46.48
C VAL A 10 -27.96 -8.29 45.83
N ALA A 11 -26.68 -8.09 46.16
CA ALA A 11 -25.74 -7.43 45.26
C ALA A 11 -25.18 -8.51 44.33
N SER A 12 -25.54 -8.50 43.05
CA SER A 12 -24.83 -9.33 42.06
C SER A 12 -25.14 -8.89 40.64
N LEU A 13 -24.10 -8.33 40.00
CA LEU A 13 -23.73 -8.52 38.60
C LEU A 13 -24.87 -8.41 37.55
N CYS A 14 -25.05 -7.21 37.01
CA CYS A 14 -25.33 -7.10 35.57
C CYS A 14 -24.12 -6.44 34.92
N ALA A 15 -23.33 -7.32 34.32
CA ALA A 15 -22.08 -7.08 33.66
C ALA A 15 -22.17 -5.88 32.72
N VAL A 16 -21.15 -5.03 32.81
CA VAL A 16 -20.74 -4.09 31.78
C VAL A 16 -20.69 -4.87 30.47
N ALA A 17 -21.66 -4.65 29.59
CA ALA A 17 -21.58 -5.07 28.21
C ALA A 17 -20.47 -4.24 27.57
N ALA A 18 -19.24 -4.72 27.75
CA ALA A 18 -18.06 -4.23 27.05
C ALA A 18 -18.35 -4.44 25.56
N THR A 19 -18.80 -3.37 24.90
CA THR A 19 -18.88 -3.24 23.46
C THR A 19 -17.48 -3.50 22.90
N HIS A 20 -17.19 -4.76 22.58
CA HIS A 20 -16.08 -5.13 21.74
C HIS A 20 -16.41 -4.63 20.33
N THR A 21 -16.18 -3.35 20.08
CA THR A 21 -15.92 -2.85 18.74
C THR A 21 -14.67 -3.55 18.25
N GLN A 22 -14.84 -4.69 17.59
CA GLN A 22 -13.79 -5.30 16.77
C GLN A 22 -13.50 -4.32 15.64
N ILE A 23 -12.48 -3.49 15.85
CA ILE A 23 -11.85 -2.74 14.76
C ILE A 23 -11.23 -3.81 13.86
N ALA A 24 -11.86 -4.08 12.73
CA ALA A 24 -11.26 -4.86 11.66
C ALA A 24 -9.94 -4.17 11.29
N ARG A 25 -8.82 -4.75 11.71
CA ARG A 25 -7.50 -4.35 11.26
C ARG A 25 -7.44 -4.68 9.77
N ALA A 26 -7.67 -3.67 8.92
CA ALA A 26 -7.30 -3.76 7.52
C ALA A 26 -5.83 -4.20 7.49
N GLN A 27 -5.55 -5.37 6.92
CA GLN A 27 -4.18 -5.84 6.81
C GLN A 27 -3.42 -4.86 5.92
N ASP A 28 -2.33 -4.30 6.43
CA ASP A 28 -1.52 -3.33 5.70
C ASP A 28 -0.84 -4.06 4.54
N MET A 29 -1.46 -3.99 3.36
CA MET A 29 -0.88 -4.58 2.15
C MET A 29 0.26 -3.68 1.66
N PRO A 30 1.44 -4.27 1.35
CA PRO A 30 2.56 -3.52 0.81
C PRO A 30 2.13 -2.80 -0.48
N ALA A 31 2.59 -1.55 -0.62
CA ALA A 31 2.33 -0.78 -1.83
C ALA A 31 3.48 -0.94 -2.83
N ALA A 32 3.15 -0.96 -4.12
CA ALA A 32 4.10 -0.94 -5.22
C ALA A 32 3.85 0.30 -6.10
N ALA A 33 4.90 0.95 -6.57
CA ALA A 33 4.82 1.97 -7.61
C ALA A 33 5.50 1.46 -8.89
N VAL A 34 4.98 1.88 -10.03
CA VAL A 34 5.53 1.56 -11.36
C VAL A 34 5.98 2.88 -11.98
N LEU A 35 7.26 3.01 -12.31
CA LEU A 35 7.76 4.12 -13.13
C LEU A 35 7.29 3.96 -14.58
N GLU A 36 7.30 5.05 -15.34
CA GLU A 36 6.99 4.95 -16.77
C GLU A 36 8.02 4.06 -17.48
N THR A 37 7.53 3.22 -18.39
CA THR A 37 8.39 2.34 -19.18
C THR A 37 9.32 3.15 -20.06
N GLN A 38 10.63 3.00 -19.83
CA GLN A 38 11.63 3.52 -20.75
C GLN A 38 11.62 2.70 -22.04
N VAL A 39 11.44 3.38 -23.18
CA VAL A 39 11.34 2.74 -24.50
C VAL A 39 12.57 3.03 -25.34
N ALA A 40 13.27 2.00 -25.81
CA ALA A 40 14.35 2.15 -26.78
C ALA A 40 13.86 2.64 -28.15
N GLY A 41 14.78 3.21 -28.93
CA GLY A 41 14.50 3.69 -30.27
C GLY A 41 14.00 2.57 -31.20
N GLY A 42 12.91 2.84 -31.93
CA GLY A 42 12.31 1.89 -32.87
C GLY A 42 11.07 1.16 -32.31
N VAL A 43 10.71 1.39 -31.05
CA VAL A 43 9.45 0.93 -30.46
C VAL A 43 8.34 1.94 -30.72
N ASP A 44 7.12 1.46 -31.01
CA ASP A 44 5.94 2.32 -31.22
C ASP A 44 5.60 3.11 -29.95
N ALA A 45 5.18 4.37 -30.14
CA ALA A 45 4.89 5.32 -29.06
C ALA A 45 3.82 4.84 -28.07
N GLY A 46 2.92 3.94 -28.48
CA GLY A 46 1.89 3.37 -27.61
C GLY A 46 2.35 2.19 -26.75
N THR A 47 3.52 1.60 -27.05
CA THR A 47 3.97 0.34 -26.43
C THR A 47 4.32 0.50 -24.97
N GLY A 48 5.06 1.55 -24.60
CA GLY A 48 5.44 1.81 -23.21
C GLY A 48 4.21 1.95 -22.30
N GLY A 49 3.26 2.78 -22.70
CA GLY A 49 2.00 2.94 -21.96
C GLY A 49 1.13 1.67 -21.93
N ALA A 50 1.22 0.80 -22.94
CA ALA A 50 0.54 -0.50 -22.91
C ALA A 50 1.19 -1.45 -21.90
N VAL A 51 2.53 -1.47 -21.82
CA VAL A 51 3.28 -2.25 -20.85
C VAL A 51 3.01 -1.75 -19.43
N ASP A 52 3.00 -0.43 -19.20
CA ASP A 52 2.68 0.14 -17.88
C ASP A 52 1.30 -0.29 -17.38
N ARG A 53 0.29 -0.30 -18.27
CA ARG A 53 -1.06 -0.76 -17.93
C ARG A 53 -1.09 -2.26 -17.64
N LEU A 54 -0.37 -3.06 -18.43
CA LEU A 54 -0.27 -4.51 -18.21
C LEU A 54 0.37 -4.81 -16.85
N ILE A 55 1.49 -4.17 -16.53
CA ILE A 55 2.19 -4.36 -15.25
C ILE A 55 1.27 -4.00 -14.08
N ARG A 56 0.55 -2.89 -14.15
CA ARG A 56 -0.41 -2.52 -13.09
C ARG A 56 -1.52 -3.55 -12.95
N ALA A 57 -2.10 -4.01 -14.06
CA ALA A 57 -3.14 -5.04 -14.04
C ALA A 57 -2.64 -6.37 -13.43
N GLU A 58 -1.42 -6.78 -13.74
CA GLU A 58 -0.81 -7.97 -13.15
C GLU A 58 -0.54 -7.79 -11.65
N LEU A 59 0.03 -6.65 -11.23
CA LEU A 59 0.27 -6.35 -9.81
C LEU A 59 -1.03 -6.32 -9.00
N ASP A 60 -2.09 -5.73 -9.55
CA ASP A 60 -3.42 -5.72 -8.92
C ASP A 60 -4.02 -7.14 -8.85
N GLY A 61 -3.79 -7.94 -9.90
CA GLY A 61 -4.22 -9.33 -9.98
C GLY A 61 -3.57 -10.24 -8.94
N LEU A 62 -2.37 -9.90 -8.43
CA LEU A 62 -1.69 -10.68 -7.39
C LEU A 62 -2.45 -10.67 -6.05
N GLY A 63 -3.28 -9.66 -5.79
CA GLY A 63 -4.05 -9.53 -4.54
C GLY A 63 -3.22 -9.44 -3.26
N THR A 64 -1.89 -9.27 -3.38
CA THR A 64 -0.93 -9.21 -2.26
C THR A 64 -0.20 -7.88 -2.16
N VAL A 65 -0.29 -7.04 -3.19
CA VAL A 65 0.25 -5.68 -3.23
C VAL A 65 -0.85 -4.70 -3.66
N ARG A 66 -0.79 -3.46 -3.18
CA ARG A 66 -1.60 -2.36 -3.72
C ARG A 66 -0.76 -1.58 -4.71
N THR A 67 -1.23 -1.35 -5.93
CA THR A 67 -0.56 -0.37 -6.80
C THR A 67 -0.87 1.05 -6.32
N SER A 68 0.19 1.84 -6.12
CA SER A 68 0.12 3.28 -5.93
C SER A 68 0.07 3.97 -7.29
N SER A 69 -0.52 5.17 -7.35
CA SER A 69 -0.35 6.03 -8.53
C SER A 69 1.13 6.35 -8.67
N GLY A 70 1.78 5.72 -9.65
CA GLY A 70 3.19 5.91 -9.94
C GLY A 70 3.51 7.36 -10.29
N VAL A 71 4.80 7.69 -10.25
CA VAL A 71 5.30 8.97 -10.73
C VAL A 71 5.27 8.94 -12.25
N ALA A 72 4.78 10.00 -12.88
CA ALA A 72 4.81 10.19 -14.33
C ALA A 72 6.23 10.60 -14.78
N LEU A 73 7.20 9.77 -14.42
CA LEU A 73 8.61 9.92 -14.77
C LEU A 73 9.17 8.53 -15.10
N ASP A 74 10.03 8.47 -16.10
CA ASP A 74 10.83 7.28 -16.38
C ASP A 74 12.07 7.21 -15.46
N LEU A 75 12.84 6.12 -15.56
CA LEU A 75 14.05 5.94 -14.77
C LEU A 75 15.07 7.07 -14.97
N GLY A 76 15.30 7.49 -16.21
CA GLY A 76 16.29 8.52 -16.53
C GLY A 76 15.90 9.88 -15.97
N GLU A 77 14.62 10.22 -16.03
CA GLU A 77 14.10 11.46 -15.46
C GLU A 77 14.17 11.46 -13.92
N VAL A 78 13.84 10.35 -13.28
CA VAL A 78 14.01 10.18 -11.83
C VAL A 78 15.48 10.30 -11.44
N GLN A 79 16.37 9.62 -12.14
CA GLN A 79 17.82 9.69 -11.89
C GLN A 79 18.36 11.11 -12.09
N LEU A 80 17.87 11.85 -13.09
CA LEU A 80 18.24 13.23 -13.32
C LEU A 80 17.78 14.13 -12.16
N ALA A 81 16.55 13.94 -11.67
CA ALA A 81 16.01 14.68 -10.53
C ALA A 81 16.80 14.45 -9.24
N LEU A 82 17.31 13.24 -9.03
CA LEU A 82 18.12 12.87 -7.87
C LEU A 82 19.62 13.16 -8.04
N GLY A 83 20.07 13.51 -9.26
CA GLY A 83 21.48 13.64 -9.57
C GLY A 83 22.25 12.32 -9.55
N CYS A 84 21.59 11.18 -9.79
CA CYS A 84 22.18 9.83 -9.83
C CYS A 84 22.12 9.18 -11.22
N VAL A 85 22.29 9.96 -12.30
CA VAL A 85 22.25 9.45 -13.68
C VAL A 85 23.36 8.41 -13.91
N GLY A 86 22.96 7.21 -14.35
CA GLY A 86 23.89 6.11 -14.63
C GLY A 86 24.34 5.33 -13.38
N GLU A 87 23.79 5.63 -12.21
CA GLU A 87 23.99 4.87 -10.98
C GLU A 87 23.10 3.63 -10.92
N THR A 88 23.38 2.78 -9.93
CA THR A 88 22.65 1.54 -9.68
C THR A 88 21.28 1.81 -9.01
N PRO A 89 20.31 0.88 -9.06
CA PRO A 89 18.95 1.08 -8.52
C PRO A 89 18.88 1.43 -7.04
N GLU A 90 19.95 1.19 -6.27
CA GLU A 90 20.08 1.59 -4.87
C GLU A 90 19.93 3.10 -4.68
N CYS A 91 20.27 3.93 -5.69
CA CYS A 91 20.07 5.38 -5.61
C CYS A 91 18.59 5.80 -5.55
N LEU A 92 17.67 4.88 -5.87
CA LEU A 92 16.22 5.13 -5.90
C LEU A 92 15.52 4.85 -4.57
N GLY A 93 16.25 4.42 -3.54
CA GLY A 93 15.70 4.23 -2.19
C GLY A 93 14.89 5.45 -1.67
N PRO A 94 15.37 6.70 -1.84
CA PRO A 94 14.61 7.89 -1.48
C PRO A 94 13.28 8.04 -2.22
N VAL A 95 13.20 7.59 -3.48
CA VAL A 95 11.96 7.64 -4.28
C VAL A 95 10.94 6.66 -3.72
N ALA A 96 11.35 5.43 -3.42
CA ALA A 96 10.46 4.45 -2.80
C ALA A 96 9.96 4.94 -1.43
N ALA A 97 10.84 5.58 -0.64
CA ALA A 97 10.48 6.16 0.64
C ALA A 97 9.49 7.33 0.50
N GLU A 98 9.73 8.26 -0.42
CA GLU A 98 8.85 9.40 -0.70
C GLU A 98 7.46 8.94 -1.14
N LEU A 99 7.40 7.94 -2.02
CA LEU A 99 6.14 7.35 -2.48
C LEU A 99 5.47 6.43 -1.45
N SER A 100 6.13 6.20 -0.30
CA SER A 100 5.66 5.27 0.74
C SER A 100 5.34 3.87 0.19
N VAL A 101 6.17 3.38 -0.74
CA VAL A 101 6.03 2.06 -1.36
C VAL A 101 7.12 1.10 -0.89
N ALA A 102 6.75 -0.17 -0.75
CA ALA A 102 7.68 -1.24 -0.43
C ALA A 102 8.41 -1.76 -1.68
N LEU A 103 7.84 -1.51 -2.87
CA LEU A 103 8.36 -1.98 -4.15
C LEU A 103 8.31 -0.86 -5.19
N LEU A 104 9.43 -0.64 -5.87
CA LEU A 104 9.50 0.23 -7.05
C LEU A 104 9.80 -0.65 -8.27
N VAL A 105 8.90 -0.63 -9.25
CA VAL A 105 9.02 -1.39 -10.51
C VAL A 105 9.53 -0.46 -11.59
N ILE A 106 10.59 -0.87 -12.27
CA ILE A 106 11.33 -0.08 -13.25
C ILE A 106 11.35 -0.82 -14.59
N PRO A 107 10.28 -0.69 -15.39
CA PRO A 107 10.19 -1.37 -16.67
C PRO A 107 11.07 -0.71 -17.74
N HIS A 108 11.63 -1.54 -18.61
CA HIS A 108 12.48 -1.15 -19.74
C HIS A 108 12.17 -2.04 -20.95
N LEU A 109 12.16 -1.46 -22.14
CA LEU A 109 11.93 -2.14 -23.44
C LEU A 109 13.01 -1.83 -24.45
#